data_AF-A0AAJ0XGS5-F1
#
_entry.id   AF-A0AAJ0XGS5-F1
#
_cell.length_a   1.000
_cell.length_b   1.000
_cell.length_c   1.000
_cell.angle_alpha   90.00
_cell.angle_beta   90.00
_cell.angle_gamma   90.00
#
_symmetry.space_group_name_H-M   'P 1'
#
loop_
_entity.id
_entity.type
_entity.pdbx_description
1 polymer ?
#
loop_
_entity_poly.entity_id
_entity_poly.type
_entity_poly.pdbx_seq_one_letter_code
_entity_poly.pdbx_strand_id
1 'polypeptide(L)'
;MAAASWRAGLFRVRPASKRGVVHCKHDEKTRPATRGLEEAKVRLHIPLDTLCSLIDLAREFQAKESVVFPEVPTSPSDDWAMQVLAHHGDDYNVAEFSNIVTEMSERQRSELVALMWVGRGDYSTEEWEEAVDEALGDFSIRAAAYVLAHPMVSDHLEEGMIAFELSCED
;
A
#
# COMPACT_ATOMS: atom_id res chain seq x y z
N MET A 1 -31.44 -8.55 -23.10
CA MET A 1 -30.43 -8.28 -24.15
C MET A 1 -30.61 -6.84 -24.59
N ALA A 2 -29.78 -5.93 -24.09
CA ALA A 2 -29.70 -4.52 -24.49
C ALA A 2 -28.25 -4.05 -24.33
N ALA A 3 -27.80 -3.23 -25.27
CA ALA A 3 -26.41 -2.98 -25.63
C ALA A 3 -25.84 -1.69 -25.01
N ALA A 4 -24.50 -1.66 -24.87
CA ALA A 4 -23.59 -0.50 -24.97
C ALA A 4 -22.17 -1.06 -24.75
N SER A 5 -21.31 -1.32 -25.76
CA SER A 5 -20.51 -0.35 -26.53
C SER A 5 -20.06 0.85 -25.69
N TRP A 6 -18.75 1.14 -25.64
CA TRP A 6 -18.13 2.33 -26.27
C TRP A 6 -16.59 2.30 -26.05
N ARG A 7 -15.88 2.34 -27.19
CA ARG A 7 -14.69 3.15 -27.55
C ARG A 7 -13.31 2.88 -26.92
N ALA A 8 -12.47 2.33 -27.78
CA ALA A 8 -11.03 2.59 -27.86
C ALA A 8 -10.73 4.10 -27.91
N GLY A 9 -9.76 4.52 -27.10
CA GLY A 9 -9.27 5.89 -26.98
C GLY A 9 -7.75 5.96 -27.08
N LEU A 10 -7.30 6.31 -28.28
CA LEU A 10 -5.98 6.76 -28.73
C LEU A 10 -4.87 7.07 -27.70
N PHE A 11 -3.73 6.42 -27.96
CA PHE A 11 -2.37 6.96 -27.90
C PHE A 11 -2.29 8.50 -27.88
N ARG A 12 -1.64 9.05 -26.85
CA ARG A 12 -1.04 10.39 -26.93
C ARG A 12 0.37 10.35 -26.35
N VAL A 13 1.34 10.21 -27.25
CA VAL A 13 2.77 10.44 -26.99
C VAL A 13 2.94 11.90 -26.56
N ARG A 14 3.44 12.14 -25.35
CA ARG A 14 3.82 13.47 -24.86
C ARG A 14 5.19 13.86 -25.43
N PRO A 15 5.36 15.08 -25.99
CA PRO A 15 6.63 15.51 -26.56
C PRO A 15 7.63 15.97 -25.49
N ALA A 16 8.91 15.72 -25.77
CA ALA A 16 10.06 16.13 -24.98
C ALA A 16 10.16 17.66 -24.80
N SER A 17 10.32 18.10 -23.55
CA SER A 17 10.48 19.50 -23.13
C SER A 17 11.90 20.01 -23.39
N LYS A 18 12.01 21.26 -23.87
CA LYS A 18 13.28 21.91 -24.22
C LYS A 18 13.92 22.58 -23.01
N ARG A 19 15.25 22.43 -22.95
CA ARG A 19 16.27 23.15 -22.15
C ARG A 19 15.89 24.57 -21.69
N GLY A 20 16.10 24.82 -20.40
CA GLY A 20 16.38 26.14 -19.82
C GLY A 20 17.41 25.96 -18.70
N VAL A 21 18.63 26.47 -18.92
CA VAL A 21 19.70 26.50 -17.92
C VAL A 21 19.37 27.63 -16.94
N VAL A 22 19.00 27.29 -15.71
CA VAL A 22 18.96 28.24 -14.59
C VAL A 22 20.27 28.17 -13.83
N HIS A 23 21.02 29.26 -13.91
CA HIS A 23 22.17 29.54 -13.08
C HIS A 23 21.66 29.83 -11.67
N CYS A 24 21.90 28.94 -10.71
CA CYS A 24 21.71 29.22 -9.30
C CYS A 24 23.08 29.28 -8.62
N LYS A 25 23.56 30.50 -8.37
CA LYS A 25 24.54 30.75 -7.31
C LYS A 25 23.78 31.27 -6.08
N HIS A 26 24.06 30.64 -4.94
CA HIS A 26 23.83 31.02 -3.53
C HIS A 26 23.42 29.74 -2.81
N ASP A 27 24.31 29.11 -2.05
CA ASP A 27 24.84 29.51 -0.74
C ASP A 27 24.37 28.45 0.26
N GLU A 28 25.37 27.87 0.90
CA GLU A 28 25.35 27.10 2.15
C GLU A 28 24.15 27.39 3.07
N LYS A 29 23.32 26.36 3.32
CA LYS A 29 22.70 26.22 4.65
C LYS A 29 22.25 24.78 4.89
N THR A 30 22.92 24.16 5.85
CA THR A 30 22.48 22.95 6.56
C THR A 30 20.98 22.99 6.83
N ARG A 31 20.24 22.15 6.10
CA ARG A 31 18.82 21.90 6.32
C ARG A 31 18.73 20.68 7.25
N PRO A 32 18.08 20.77 8.42
CA PRO A 32 17.99 19.62 9.32
C PRO A 32 17.18 18.50 8.64
N ALA A 33 17.61 17.26 8.83
CA ALA A 33 17.00 16.04 8.29
C ALA A 33 15.53 15.81 8.74
N THR A 34 14.98 16.68 9.59
CA THR A 34 13.63 16.54 10.16
C THR A 34 12.50 17.07 9.27
N ARG A 35 12.81 17.68 8.11
CA ARG A 35 11.75 18.21 7.21
C ARG A 35 11.02 17.12 6.40
N GLY A 36 11.67 15.99 6.13
CA GLY A 36 11.07 14.85 5.41
C GLY A 36 10.06 14.10 6.28
N LEU A 37 10.42 13.87 7.55
CA LEU A 37 9.59 13.14 8.53
C LEU A 37 8.24 13.82 8.80
N GLU A 38 8.17 15.16 8.74
CA GLU A 38 6.90 15.88 8.93
C GLU A 38 6.02 15.90 7.66
N GLU A 39 6.61 15.88 6.46
CA GLU A 39 5.86 15.79 5.19
C GLU A 39 5.32 14.38 4.92
N ALA A 40 6.03 13.33 5.33
CA ALA A 40 5.56 11.94 5.24
C ALA A 40 4.44 11.66 6.25
N LYS A 41 4.56 12.15 7.48
CA LYS A 41 3.54 12.00 8.54
C LYS A 41 2.21 12.70 8.21
N VAL A 42 2.22 13.68 7.31
CA VAL A 42 0.98 14.34 6.83
C VAL A 42 0.27 13.51 5.75
N ARG A 43 0.96 12.58 5.08
CA ARG A 43 0.37 11.73 4.02
C ARG A 43 -0.19 10.42 4.53
N LEU A 44 0.35 9.89 5.62
CA LEU A 44 -0.05 8.62 6.22
C LEU A 44 -0.80 8.86 7.55
N HIS A 45 -2.07 8.46 7.62
CA HIS A 45 -2.92 8.64 8.80
C HIS A 45 -2.93 7.42 9.74
N ILE A 46 -2.26 6.34 9.35
CA ILE A 46 -2.09 5.15 10.18
C ILE A 46 -0.99 5.42 11.21
N PRO A 47 -1.22 5.18 12.52
CA PRO A 47 -0.16 5.29 13.52
C PRO A 47 0.98 4.30 13.22
N LEU A 48 2.22 4.73 13.42
CA LEU A 48 3.40 3.90 13.14
C LEU A 48 3.40 2.59 13.94
N ASP A 49 3.09 2.65 15.24
CA ASP A 49 2.98 1.47 16.10
C ASP A 49 2.00 0.43 15.54
N THR A 50 0.90 0.91 14.94
CA THR A 50 -0.11 0.05 14.32
C THR A 50 0.42 -0.62 13.06
N LEU A 51 1.18 0.10 12.22
CA LEU A 51 1.81 -0.49 11.04
C LEU A 51 2.85 -1.55 11.42
N CYS A 52 3.69 -1.27 12.39
CA CYS A 52 4.68 -2.24 12.89
C CYS A 52 4.00 -3.49 13.43
N SER A 53 2.93 -3.34 14.23
CA SER A 53 2.15 -4.47 14.73
C SER A 53 1.54 -5.30 13.59
N LEU A 54 1.02 -4.66 12.54
CA LEU A 54 0.47 -5.35 11.37
C LEU A 54 1.55 -6.11 10.58
N ILE A 55 2.75 -5.54 10.44
CA ILE A 55 3.88 -6.19 9.77
C ILE A 55 4.33 -7.43 10.52
N ASP A 56 4.46 -7.35 11.86
CA ASP A 56 4.83 -8.49 12.68
C ASP A 56 3.80 -9.62 12.58
N LEU A 57 2.50 -9.30 12.69
CA LEU A 57 1.41 -10.27 12.53
C LEU A 57 1.44 -10.94 11.14
N ALA A 58 1.66 -10.15 10.09
CA ALA A 58 1.78 -10.66 8.72
C ALA A 58 3.00 -11.55 8.53
N ARG A 59 4.16 -11.14 9.06
CA ARG A 59 5.42 -11.89 8.98
C ARG A 59 5.32 -13.23 9.70
N GLU A 60 4.74 -13.24 10.90
CA GLU A 60 4.50 -14.48 11.64
C GLU A 60 3.51 -15.40 10.94
N PHE A 61 2.46 -14.83 10.32
CA PHE A 61 1.53 -15.62 9.51
C PHE A 61 2.26 -16.24 8.32
N GLN A 62 3.06 -15.46 7.58
CA GLN A 62 3.81 -15.93 6.40
C GLN A 62 4.92 -16.93 6.72
N ALA A 63 5.45 -16.92 7.95
CA ALA A 63 6.45 -17.89 8.40
C ALA A 63 5.88 -19.30 8.66
N LYS A 64 4.54 -19.46 8.72
CA LYS A 64 3.91 -20.76 9.00
C LYS A 64 3.93 -21.66 7.77
N GLU A 65 4.39 -22.91 7.94
CA GLU A 65 4.52 -23.91 6.87
C GLU A 65 3.18 -24.28 6.18
N SER A 66 2.05 -24.03 6.84
CA SER A 66 0.72 -24.34 6.31
C SER A 66 0.17 -23.31 5.32
N VAL A 67 0.83 -22.17 5.13
CA VAL A 67 0.32 -21.08 4.29
C VAL A 67 0.66 -21.33 2.83
N VAL A 68 -0.37 -21.52 2.00
CA VAL A 68 -0.25 -21.70 0.55
C VAL A 68 -0.97 -20.54 -0.13
N PHE A 69 -0.19 -19.65 -0.75
CA PHE A 69 -0.75 -18.54 -1.51
C PHE A 69 -0.98 -18.95 -2.98
N PRO A 70 -2.20 -18.82 -3.52
CA PRO A 70 -2.47 -18.94 -4.95
C PRO A 70 -1.89 -17.73 -5.71
N GLU A 71 -1.87 -17.80 -7.05
CA GLU A 71 -1.47 -16.66 -7.89
C GLU A 71 -2.34 -15.43 -7.58
N VAL A 72 -1.70 -14.28 -7.37
CA VAL A 72 -2.36 -13.01 -7.00
C VAL A 72 -3.01 -12.40 -8.25
N PRO A 73 -4.34 -12.29 -8.33
CA PRO A 73 -4.99 -11.48 -9.35
C PRO A 73 -4.92 -10.00 -8.95
N THR A 74 -4.96 -9.12 -9.95
CA THR A 74 -4.83 -7.68 -9.77
C THR A 74 -6.13 -6.98 -9.33
N SER A 75 -7.22 -7.72 -9.06
CA SER A 75 -8.54 -7.16 -8.75
C SER A 75 -9.06 -7.61 -7.36
N PRO A 76 -9.72 -6.73 -6.58
CA PRO A 76 -10.30 -7.05 -5.26
C PRO A 76 -11.70 -7.64 -5.37
N SER A 77 -12.26 -7.72 -6.59
CA SER A 77 -13.56 -8.32 -6.87
C SER A 77 -13.53 -9.85 -6.86
N ASP A 78 -12.34 -10.43 -6.97
CA ASP A 78 -12.17 -11.88 -7.02
C ASP A 78 -12.20 -12.45 -5.58
N ASP A 79 -12.97 -13.52 -5.37
CA ASP A 79 -13.13 -14.22 -4.08
C ASP A 79 -11.85 -14.95 -3.60
N TRP A 80 -10.72 -14.79 -4.31
CA TRP A 80 -9.45 -15.46 -3.98
C TRP A 80 -8.91 -15.06 -2.61
N ALA A 81 -9.02 -13.79 -2.22
CA ALA A 81 -8.54 -13.31 -0.92
C ALA A 81 -9.30 -13.98 0.24
N MET A 82 -10.60 -14.20 0.05
CA MET A 82 -11.43 -14.94 0.99
C MET A 82 -11.08 -16.44 0.99
N GLN A 83 -10.70 -17.02 -0.15
CA GLN A 83 -10.28 -18.42 -0.22
C GLN A 83 -8.97 -18.67 0.52
N VAL A 84 -7.99 -17.76 0.41
CA VAL A 84 -6.73 -17.84 1.17
C VAL A 84 -7.03 -17.83 2.67
N LEU A 85 -7.85 -16.88 3.13
CA LEU A 85 -8.16 -16.77 4.55
C LEU A 85 -9.10 -17.86 5.06
N ALA A 86 -9.95 -18.46 4.22
CA ALA A 86 -10.84 -19.55 4.64
C ALA A 86 -10.07 -20.77 5.18
N HIS A 87 -8.85 -21.01 4.69
CA HIS A 87 -7.97 -22.06 5.19
C HIS A 87 -7.26 -21.71 6.50
N HIS A 88 -7.32 -20.44 6.92
CA HIS A 88 -6.60 -19.89 8.07
C HIS A 88 -7.51 -19.13 9.05
N GLY A 89 -8.83 -19.33 8.99
CA GLY A 89 -9.79 -18.59 9.82
C GLY A 89 -9.64 -18.79 11.33
N ASP A 90 -9.02 -19.88 11.76
CA ASP A 90 -8.72 -20.18 13.17
C ASP A 90 -7.34 -19.65 13.62
N ASP A 91 -6.58 -19.00 12.72
CA ASP A 91 -5.25 -18.48 13.03
C ASP A 91 -5.35 -17.17 13.83
N TYR A 92 -4.69 -17.14 14.99
CA TYR A 92 -4.67 -15.96 15.85
C TYR A 92 -4.13 -14.70 15.15
N ASN A 93 -3.09 -14.84 14.31
CA ASN A 93 -2.47 -13.69 13.64
C ASN A 93 -3.40 -13.11 12.58
N VAL A 94 -4.12 -13.97 11.85
CA VAL A 94 -5.15 -13.54 10.88
C VAL A 94 -6.29 -12.83 11.59
N ALA A 95 -6.76 -13.37 12.72
CA ALA A 95 -7.83 -12.77 13.51
C ALA A 95 -7.42 -11.40 14.07
N GLU A 96 -6.24 -11.29 14.67
CA GLU A 96 -5.75 -10.05 15.25
C GLU A 96 -5.50 -8.98 14.19
N PHE A 97 -4.85 -9.33 13.07
CA PHE A 97 -4.65 -8.41 11.95
C PHE A 97 -6.00 -7.90 11.42
N SER A 98 -6.98 -8.80 11.26
CA SER A 98 -8.32 -8.44 10.80
C SER A 98 -9.06 -7.52 11.77
N ASN A 99 -8.90 -7.73 13.08
CA ASN A 99 -9.49 -6.86 14.11
C ASN A 99 -8.92 -5.45 14.02
N ILE A 100 -7.59 -5.32 13.99
CA ILE A 100 -6.90 -4.02 13.89
C ILE A 100 -7.37 -3.26 12.63
N VAL A 101 -7.41 -3.92 11.47
CA VAL A 101 -7.81 -3.29 10.20
C VAL A 101 -9.30 -2.93 10.19
N THR A 102 -10.16 -3.70 10.85
CA THR A 102 -11.61 -3.40 10.92
C THR A 102 -11.89 -2.14 11.75
N GLU A 103 -11.08 -1.88 12.78
CA GLU A 103 -11.19 -0.68 13.62
C GLU A 103 -10.71 0.61 12.93
N MET A 104 -9.90 0.47 11.87
CA MET A 104 -9.43 1.60 11.08
C MET A 104 -10.56 2.32 10.34
N SER A 105 -10.35 3.61 10.02
CA SER A 105 -11.21 4.33 9.09
C SER A 105 -11.03 3.83 7.65
N GLU A 106 -11.98 4.14 6.76
CA GLU A 106 -11.89 3.77 5.34
C GLU A 106 -10.64 4.34 4.66
N ARG A 107 -10.28 5.59 4.97
CA ARG A 107 -9.04 6.22 4.50
C ARG A 107 -7.82 5.44 4.97
N GLN A 108 -7.74 5.11 6.26
CA GLN A 108 -6.62 4.32 6.80
C GLN A 108 -6.51 2.93 6.17
N ARG A 109 -7.64 2.25 5.94
CA ARG A 109 -7.63 0.96 5.22
C ARG A 109 -7.14 1.10 3.78
N SER A 110 -7.51 2.19 3.11
CA SER A 110 -7.06 2.50 1.75
C SER A 110 -5.56 2.80 1.72
N GLU A 111 -5.07 3.55 2.71
CA GLU A 111 -3.64 3.83 2.88
C GLU A 111 -2.83 2.56 3.14
N LEU A 112 -3.36 1.60 3.90
CA LEU A 112 -2.69 0.32 4.13
C LEU A 112 -2.50 -0.45 2.82
N VAL A 113 -3.55 -0.49 1.98
CA VAL A 113 -3.51 -1.13 0.66
C VAL A 113 -2.54 -0.39 -0.27
N ALA A 114 -2.62 0.94 -0.32
CA ALA A 114 -1.73 1.77 -1.13
C ALA A 114 -0.26 1.62 -0.70
N LEU A 115 0.01 1.52 0.60
CA LEU A 115 1.36 1.34 1.14
C LEU A 115 1.97 0.02 0.65
N MET A 116 1.18 -1.06 0.68
CA MET A 116 1.58 -2.34 0.11
C MET A 116 1.90 -2.23 -1.38
N TRP A 117 1.07 -1.52 -2.17
CA TRP A 117 1.33 -1.32 -3.59
C TRP A 117 2.59 -0.50 -3.86
N VAL A 118 2.88 0.51 -3.03
CA VAL A 118 4.12 1.29 -3.11
C VAL A 118 5.34 0.42 -2.84
N GLY A 119 5.34 -0.38 -1.77
CA GLY A 119 6.47 -1.27 -1.49
C GLY A 119 6.61 -2.44 -2.48
N ARG A 120 5.52 -2.84 -3.15
CA ARG A 120 5.57 -3.75 -4.30
C ARG A 120 6.13 -3.09 -5.57
N GLY A 121 6.10 -1.76 -5.63
CA GLY A 121 6.57 -0.96 -6.76
C GLY A 121 5.53 -0.72 -7.85
N ASP A 122 4.23 -0.89 -7.57
CA ASP A 122 3.16 -0.55 -8.52
C ASP A 122 2.93 0.96 -8.60
N TYR A 123 3.13 1.65 -7.48
CA TYR A 123 3.03 3.10 -7.36
C TYR A 123 4.29 3.66 -6.70
N SER A 124 4.58 4.92 -6.97
CA SER A 124 5.61 5.69 -6.28
C SER A 124 5.03 6.53 -5.14
N THR A 125 5.90 7.08 -4.28
CA THR A 125 5.46 8.02 -3.22
C THR A 125 4.95 9.34 -3.80
N GLU A 126 5.33 9.69 -5.04
CA GLU A 126 4.77 10.80 -5.79
C GLU A 126 3.32 10.55 -6.24
N GLU A 127 2.94 9.29 -6.48
CA GLU A 127 1.60 8.85 -6.91
C GLU A 127 0.71 8.42 -5.72
N TRP A 128 1.13 8.74 -4.49
CA TRP A 128 0.47 8.29 -3.26
C TRP A 128 -1.04 8.55 -3.22
N GLU A 129 -1.49 9.78 -3.50
CA GLU A 129 -2.92 10.09 -3.46
C GLU A 129 -3.71 9.36 -4.55
N GLU A 130 -3.10 9.09 -5.71
CA GLU A 130 -3.74 8.29 -6.76
C GLU A 130 -3.89 6.82 -6.30
N ALA A 131 -2.87 6.26 -5.66
CA ALA A 131 -2.91 4.93 -5.08
C ALA A 131 -3.97 4.81 -3.97
N VAL A 132 -4.05 5.81 -3.08
CA VAL A 132 -5.07 5.83 -2.01
C VAL A 132 -6.47 5.98 -2.59
N ASP A 133 -6.66 6.86 -3.58
CA ASP A 133 -7.95 7.04 -4.25
C ASP A 133 -8.41 5.77 -4.99
N GLU A 134 -7.48 5.01 -5.57
CA GLU A 134 -7.77 3.72 -6.20
C GLU A 134 -8.10 2.63 -5.17
N ALA A 135 -7.47 2.67 -4.00
CA ALA A 135 -7.79 1.76 -2.91
C ALA A 135 -9.11 2.08 -2.18
N LEU A 136 -9.68 3.28 -2.37
CA LEU A 136 -11.00 3.61 -1.80
C LEU A 136 -12.11 2.72 -2.37
N GLY A 137 -13.14 2.48 -1.56
CA GLY A 137 -14.24 1.57 -1.94
C GLY A 137 -13.88 0.10 -1.72
N ASP A 138 -13.90 -0.72 -2.76
CA ASP A 138 -13.88 -2.18 -2.65
C ASP A 138 -12.61 -2.73 -1.97
N PHE A 139 -11.43 -2.18 -2.28
CA PHE A 139 -10.19 -2.59 -1.63
C PHE A 139 -10.20 -2.23 -0.14
N SER A 140 -10.63 -1.01 0.21
CA SER A 140 -10.71 -0.57 1.59
C SER A 140 -11.69 -1.38 2.44
N ILE A 141 -12.81 -1.86 1.86
CA ILE A 141 -13.80 -2.69 2.55
C ILE A 141 -13.22 -4.07 2.88
N ARG A 142 -12.39 -4.60 1.97
CA ARG A 142 -11.78 -5.93 2.09
C ARG A 142 -10.31 -5.88 2.49
N ALA A 143 -9.82 -4.76 3.00
CA ALA A 143 -8.38 -4.50 3.16
C ALA A 143 -7.67 -5.60 3.96
N ALA A 144 -8.26 -6.09 5.05
CA ALA A 144 -7.67 -7.16 5.87
C ALA A 144 -7.40 -8.43 5.04
N ALA A 145 -8.44 -8.92 4.36
CA ALA A 145 -8.34 -10.11 3.54
C ALA A 145 -7.45 -9.90 2.32
N TYR A 146 -7.60 -8.76 1.66
CA TYR A 146 -6.83 -8.42 0.48
C TYR A 146 -5.34 -8.36 0.81
N VAL A 147 -4.93 -7.60 1.83
CA VAL A 147 -3.52 -7.43 2.22
C VAL A 147 -2.92 -8.76 2.68
N LEU A 148 -3.57 -9.50 3.59
CA LEU A 148 -3.03 -10.79 4.06
C LEU A 148 -2.95 -11.87 2.99
N ALA A 149 -3.78 -11.81 1.96
CA ALA A 149 -3.73 -12.77 0.86
C ALA A 149 -2.53 -12.54 -0.07
N HIS A 150 -1.83 -11.39 0.02
CA HIS A 150 -0.63 -11.14 -0.77
C HIS A 150 0.59 -11.88 -0.20
N PRO A 151 1.32 -12.64 -1.04
CA PRO A 151 2.64 -13.14 -0.68
C PRO A 151 3.56 -11.97 -0.32
N MET A 152 4.45 -12.20 0.65
CA MET A 152 5.48 -11.24 1.06
C MET A 152 4.94 -9.89 1.53
N VAL A 153 3.66 -9.82 1.92
CA VAL A 153 3.06 -8.57 2.43
C VAL A 153 3.80 -7.94 3.60
N SER A 154 4.48 -8.71 4.46
CA SER A 154 5.35 -8.13 5.50
C SER A 154 6.41 -7.23 4.88
N ASP A 155 7.05 -7.73 3.83
CA ASP A 155 8.18 -7.08 3.17
C ASP A 155 7.67 -5.93 2.29
N HIS A 156 6.54 -6.09 1.60
CA HIS A 156 5.93 -5.00 0.85
C HIS A 156 5.51 -3.83 1.76
N LEU A 157 4.95 -4.11 2.93
CA LEU A 157 4.59 -3.03 3.88
C LEU A 157 5.85 -2.36 4.45
N GLU A 158 6.89 -3.14 4.74
CA GLU A 158 8.19 -2.62 5.21
C GLU A 158 8.88 -1.74 4.16
N GLU A 159 8.98 -2.20 2.91
CA GLU A 159 9.52 -1.42 1.79
C GLU A 159 8.68 -0.15 1.53
N GLY A 160 7.35 -0.24 1.67
CA GLY A 160 6.47 0.91 1.61
C GLY A 160 6.80 1.94 2.68
N MET A 161 6.99 1.51 3.93
CA MET A 161 7.40 2.41 5.02
C MET A 161 8.78 3.02 4.77
N ILE A 162 9.75 2.24 4.29
CA ILE A 162 11.10 2.72 3.95
C ILE A 162 11.02 3.79 2.87
N ALA A 163 10.15 3.63 1.87
CA ALA A 163 9.93 4.65 0.83
C ALA A 163 9.40 5.97 1.41
N PHE A 164 8.68 5.93 2.53
CA PHE A 164 8.25 7.09 3.31
C PHE A 164 9.24 7.53 4.39
N GLU A 165 10.46 6.98 4.38
CA GLU A 165 11.50 7.22 5.39
C GLU A 165 11.05 6.87 6.82
N LEU A 166 10.19 5.86 6.96
CA LEU A 166 9.69 5.32 8.23
C LEU A 166 10.32 3.96 8.54
N SER A 167 10.52 3.67 9.83
CA SER A 167 11.07 2.41 10.33
C SER A 167 10.35 1.98 11.61
N CYS A 168 10.40 0.69 11.95
CA CYS A 168 9.88 0.17 13.22
C CYS A 168 10.94 0.12 14.34
N GLU A 169 12.17 0.55 14.06
CA GLU A 169 13.32 0.43 14.96
C GLU A 169 13.61 1.72 15.77
N ASP A 170 12.82 2.78 15.56
CA ASP A 170 13.02 4.13 16.14
C ASP A 170 11.99 4.56 17.19
#